data_AF-A0A9E2NQX8-F1
#
_entry.id   AF-A0A9E2NQX8-F1
#
_cell.length_a   1.000
_cell.length_b   1.000
_cell.length_c   1.000
_cell.angle_alpha   90.00
_cell.angle_beta   90.00
_cell.angle_gamma   90.00
#
_symmetry.space_group_name_H-M   'P 1'
#
loop_
_entity.id
_entity.type
_entity.pdbx_description
1 polymer ?
#
loop_
_entity_poly.entity_id
_entity_poly.type
_entity_poly.pdbx_seq_one_letter_code
_entity_poly.pdbx_strand_id
1 'polypeptide(L)'
;MGWKKLIFGEKMPDKDDPKYEKRYKKEVEAGKKAARFLRIDKMAGCAQRFACKHPRWFLGIVFGIVLGCLALNVCRVVSICTMPDNGKQATATERQEILLKQKQPTHDDNRQD
;
A
#
# COMPACT_ATOMS: atom_id res chain seq x y z
N MET A 1 -26.37 -17.36 -31.96
CA MET A 1 -26.07 -15.91 -31.94
C MET A 1 -24.55 -15.74 -31.94
N GLY A 2 -23.98 -15.07 -32.94
CA GLY A 2 -22.54 -15.17 -33.26
C GLY A 2 -21.64 -14.22 -32.47
N TRP A 3 -20.40 -14.67 -32.20
CA TRP A 3 -19.34 -13.95 -31.47
C TRP A 3 -19.08 -12.53 -32.01
N LYS A 4 -19.37 -12.31 -33.30
CA LYS A 4 -19.31 -11.00 -33.96
C LYS A 4 -20.19 -9.94 -33.25
N LYS A 5 -21.35 -10.33 -32.68
CA LYS A 5 -22.22 -9.42 -31.90
C LYS A 5 -21.67 -9.09 -30.50
N LEU A 6 -20.86 -9.98 -29.92
CA LEU A 6 -20.27 -9.76 -28.60
C LEU A 6 -19.12 -8.74 -28.66
N ILE A 7 -18.35 -8.78 -29.76
CA ILE A 7 -17.17 -7.92 -29.95
C ILE A 7 -17.57 -6.55 -30.52
N PHE A 8 -18.52 -6.52 -31.47
CA PHE A 8 -18.90 -5.26 -32.14
C PHE A 8 -20.05 -4.51 -31.43
N GLY A 9 -20.67 -5.14 -30.43
CA GLY A 9 -21.86 -4.62 -29.77
C GLY A 9 -23.09 -4.62 -30.68
N GLU A 10 -24.27 -4.48 -30.06
CA GLU A 10 -25.51 -4.27 -30.81
C GLU A 10 -25.42 -2.95 -31.59
N LYS A 11 -25.91 -2.91 -32.84
CA LYS A 11 -25.81 -1.72 -33.71
C LYS A 11 -26.39 -0.53 -32.96
N MET A 12 -25.56 0.50 -32.76
CA MET A 12 -25.91 1.65 -31.93
C MET A 12 -27.22 2.26 -32.47
N PRO A 13 -28.30 2.24 -31.69
CA PRO A 13 -29.61 2.68 -32.12
C PRO A 13 -29.56 4.17 -32.45
N ASP A 14 -30.38 4.55 -33.42
CA ASP A 14 -30.24 5.84 -34.10
C ASP A 14 -30.33 7.01 -33.13
N LYS A 15 -29.53 8.04 -33.38
CA LYS A 15 -29.23 9.13 -32.43
C LYS A 15 -30.47 9.96 -32.08
N ASP A 16 -31.51 9.88 -32.91
CA ASP A 16 -32.74 10.66 -32.82
C ASP A 16 -33.93 9.88 -32.22
N ASP A 17 -33.72 8.66 -31.70
CA ASP A 17 -34.79 7.90 -31.07
C ASP A 17 -35.16 8.46 -29.68
N PRO A 18 -36.39 8.97 -29.46
CA PRO A 18 -36.80 9.59 -28.20
C PRO A 18 -36.82 8.60 -27.02
N LYS A 19 -36.76 7.30 -27.31
CA LYS A 19 -36.69 6.22 -26.33
C LYS A 19 -35.28 6.06 -25.74
N TYR A 20 -34.23 6.32 -26.52
CA TYR A 20 -32.84 6.18 -26.09
C TYR A 20 -32.35 7.37 -25.28
N GLU A 21 -32.76 8.59 -25.66
CA GLU A 21 -32.43 9.80 -24.92
C GLU A 21 -32.92 9.74 -23.45
N LYS A 22 -34.13 9.21 -23.23
CA LYS A 22 -34.72 9.05 -21.89
C LYS A 22 -33.96 8.03 -21.03
N ARG A 23 -33.47 6.95 -21.62
CA ARG A 23 -32.67 5.92 -20.93
C ARG A 23 -31.28 6.46 -20.58
N TYR A 24 -30.62 7.10 -21.53
CA TYR A 24 -29.33 7.72 -21.33
C TYR A 24 -29.37 8.80 -20.23
N LYS A 25 -30.34 9.71 -20.26
CA LYS A 25 -30.51 10.74 -19.22
C LYS A 25 -30.70 10.11 -17.83
N LYS A 26 -31.51 9.05 -17.73
CA LYS A 26 -31.76 8.34 -16.46
C LYS A 26 -30.50 7.66 -15.92
N GLU A 27 -29.71 7.03 -16.79
CA GLU A 27 -28.45 6.36 -16.40
C GLU A 27 -27.36 7.37 -16.02
N VAL A 28 -27.23 8.47 -16.77
CA VAL A 28 -26.31 9.57 -16.44
C VAL A 28 -26.70 10.24 -15.14
N GLU A 29 -27.99 10.50 -14.89
CA GLU A 29 -28.47 11.04 -13.62
C GLU A 29 -28.23 10.10 -12.45
N ALA A 30 -28.44 8.79 -12.63
CA ALA A 30 -28.15 7.77 -11.63
C ALA A 30 -26.65 7.72 -11.33
N GLY A 31 -25.77 7.77 -12.34
CA GLY A 31 -24.32 7.86 -12.16
C GLY A 31 -23.89 9.15 -11.45
N LYS A 32 -24.49 10.29 -11.80
CA LYS A 32 -24.24 11.59 -11.15
C LYS A 32 -24.78 11.62 -9.72
N LYS A 33 -25.82 10.86 -9.41
CA LYS A 33 -26.38 10.69 -8.06
C LYS A 33 -25.53 9.73 -7.25
N ALA A 34 -25.01 8.66 -7.85
CA ALA A 34 -24.07 7.72 -7.23
C ALA A 34 -22.73 8.38 -6.91
N ALA A 35 -22.16 9.19 -7.83
CA ALA A 35 -20.94 9.96 -7.59
C ALA A 35 -21.12 10.99 -6.45
N ARG A 36 -22.26 11.71 -6.44
CA ARG A 36 -22.62 12.60 -5.31
C ARG A 36 -22.89 11.86 -4.01
N PHE A 37 -23.43 10.64 -4.07
CA PHE A 37 -23.70 9.79 -2.92
C PHE A 37 -22.42 9.23 -2.31
N LEU A 38 -21.45 8.83 -3.14
CA LEU A 38 -20.10 8.48 -2.73
C LEU A 38 -19.35 9.65 -2.08
N ARG A 39 -19.87 10.88 -2.17
CA ARG A 39 -19.48 12.05 -1.36
C ARG A 39 -17.98 12.38 -1.35
N ILE A 40 -17.23 11.90 -2.33
CA ILE A 40 -15.84 12.26 -2.53
C ILE A 40 -15.74 13.77 -2.74
N ASP A 41 -16.69 14.39 -3.44
CA ASP A 41 -16.80 15.85 -3.57
C ASP A 41 -16.97 16.56 -2.22
N LYS A 42 -17.70 15.94 -1.29
CA LYS A 42 -17.91 16.50 0.05
C LYS A 42 -16.64 16.38 0.89
N MET A 43 -15.90 15.28 0.75
CA MET A 43 -14.63 15.07 1.43
C MET A 43 -13.52 15.96 0.87
N ALA A 44 -13.40 16.06 -0.45
CA ALA A 44 -12.48 16.97 -1.13
C ALA A 44 -12.81 18.43 -0.80
N GLY A 45 -14.08 18.82 -0.84
CA GLY A 45 -14.52 20.15 -0.43
C GLY A 45 -14.24 20.45 1.05
N CYS A 46 -14.45 19.48 1.95
CA CYS A 46 -14.10 19.62 3.37
C CYS A 46 -12.59 19.74 3.58
N ALA A 47 -11.79 18.89 2.92
CA ALA A 47 -10.33 18.90 3.02
C ALA A 47 -9.76 20.20 2.45
N GLN A 48 -10.26 20.65 1.31
CA GLN A 48 -9.87 21.91 0.68
C GLN A 48 -10.29 23.09 1.55
N ARG A 49 -11.51 23.10 2.09
CA ARG A 49 -11.96 24.17 3.01
C ARG A 49 -11.18 24.18 4.32
N PHE A 50 -10.77 23.02 4.81
CA PHE A 50 -9.91 22.89 5.99
C PHE A 50 -8.50 23.40 5.72
N ALA A 51 -7.91 23.02 4.58
CA ALA A 51 -6.60 23.49 4.14
C ALA A 51 -6.57 25.02 3.94
N CYS A 52 -7.62 25.59 3.33
CA CYS A 52 -7.73 27.04 3.15
C CYS A 52 -8.01 27.79 4.46
N LYS A 53 -8.80 27.22 5.38
CA LYS A 53 -9.17 27.89 6.64
C LYS A 53 -8.03 27.89 7.66
N HIS A 54 -7.25 26.81 7.72
CA HIS A 54 -6.16 26.66 8.69
C HIS A 54 -4.90 26.07 8.04
N PRO A 55 -4.20 26.84 7.17
CA PRO A 55 -3.03 26.35 6.44
C PRO A 55 -1.87 25.94 7.35
N ARG A 56 -1.70 26.63 8.49
CA ARG A 56 -0.66 26.28 9.48
C ARG A 56 -0.89 24.91 10.13
N TRP A 57 -2.13 24.58 10.47
CA TRP A 57 -2.49 23.27 11.03
C TRP A 57 -2.38 22.17 9.99
N PHE A 58 -2.88 22.41 8.78
CA PHE A 58 -2.74 21.47 7.67
C PHE A 58 -1.27 21.15 7.38
N LEU A 59 -0.44 22.18 7.27
CA LEU A 59 0.99 22.02 7.01
C LEU A 59 1.68 21.29 8.17
N GLY A 60 1.35 21.63 9.42
CA GLY A 60 1.87 20.95 10.61
C GLY A 60 1.51 19.47 10.65
N ILE A 61 0.30 19.08 10.26
CA ILE A 61 -0.14 17.68 10.21
C ILE A 61 0.63 16.91 9.14
N VAL A 62 0.70 17.42 7.91
CA VAL A 62 1.41 16.74 6.81
C VAL A 62 2.89 16.63 7.12
N PHE A 63 3.50 17.72 7.59
CA PHE A 63 4.91 17.75 7.98
C PHE A 63 5.18 16.82 9.16
N GLY A 64 4.30 16.80 10.16
CA GLY A 64 4.39 15.90 11.31
C GLY A 64 4.29 14.42 10.93
N ILE A 65 3.47 14.06 9.93
CA ILE A 65 3.41 12.69 9.41
C ILE A 65 4.75 12.31 8.75
N VAL A 66 5.31 13.18 7.90
CA VAL A 66 6.59 12.93 7.22
C VAL A 66 7.73 12.80 8.23
N LEU A 67 7.82 13.74 9.17
CA LEU A 67 8.82 13.69 10.25
C LEU A 67 8.61 12.48 11.15
N GLY A 68 7.37 12.12 11.45
CA GLY A 68 7.03 10.93 12.24
C GLY A 68 7.44 9.64 11.53
N CYS A 69 7.19 9.51 10.22
CA CYS A 69 7.64 8.36 9.43
C CYS A 69 9.17 8.27 9.40
N LEU A 70 9.86 9.39 9.19
CA LEU A 70 11.31 9.46 9.21
C LEU A 70 11.87 9.11 10.60
N ALA A 71 11.29 9.67 11.66
CA ALA A 71 11.68 9.39 13.03
C ALA A 71 11.43 7.92 13.39
N LEU A 72 10.31 7.32 13.01
CA LEU A 72 10.04 5.89 13.23
C LEU A 72 11.02 5.00 12.44
N ASN A 73 11.41 5.40 11.24
CA ASN A 73 12.39 4.69 10.44
C ASN A 73 13.79 4.73 11.10
N VAL A 74 14.23 5.91 11.53
CA VAL A 74 15.50 6.09 12.24
C VAL A 74 15.47 5.43 13.61
N CYS A 75 14.40 5.59 14.41
CA CYS A 75 14.22 4.93 15.69
C CYS A 75 14.21 3.41 15.57
N ARG A 76 13.70 2.83 14.48
CA ARG A 76 13.81 1.39 14.21
C ARG A 76 15.27 0.97 14.04
N VAL A 77 16.02 1.67 13.19
CA VAL A 77 17.44 1.38 12.94
C VAL A 77 18.27 1.59 14.21
N VAL A 78 18.07 2.72 14.88
CA VAL A 78 18.72 3.05 16.15
C VAL A 78 18.33 2.04 17.21
N SER A 79 17.06 1.64 17.37
CA SER A 79 16.70 0.60 18.35
C SER A 79 17.36 -0.74 18.05
N ILE A 80 17.57 -1.10 16.77
CA ILE A 80 18.29 -2.32 16.38
C ILE A 80 19.79 -2.19 16.67
N CYS A 81 20.39 -1.02 16.41
CA CYS A 81 21.83 -0.77 16.64
C CYS A 81 22.18 -0.46 18.10
N THR A 82 21.24 0.09 18.86
CA THR A 82 21.40 0.51 20.26
C THR A 82 20.86 -0.55 21.22
N MET A 83 20.16 -1.57 20.72
CA MET A 83 20.06 -2.83 21.47
C MET A 83 21.49 -3.31 21.64
N PRO A 84 22.04 -3.24 22.87
CA PRO A 84 23.34 -3.80 23.11
C PRO A 84 23.23 -5.29 22.84
N ASP A 85 24.34 -5.84 22.38
CA ASP A 85 24.67 -7.24 22.19
C ASP A 85 24.32 -8.10 23.43
N ASN A 86 23.03 -8.28 23.72
CA ASN A 86 22.49 -8.96 24.89
C ASN A 86 21.37 -9.92 24.46
N GLY A 87 21.63 -10.66 23.39
CA GLY A 87 20.79 -11.79 23.06
C GLY A 87 20.73 -12.09 21.58
N LYS A 88 21.85 -12.51 21.00
CA LYS A 88 21.88 -13.64 20.06
C LYS A 88 20.70 -13.65 19.07
N GLN A 89 20.62 -12.67 18.18
CA GLN A 89 20.07 -12.99 16.86
C GLN A 89 21.11 -13.85 16.18
N ALA A 90 21.00 -15.14 16.44
CA ALA A 90 21.77 -16.17 15.81
C ALA A 90 21.53 -16.09 14.30
N THR A 91 22.37 -15.33 13.62
CA THR A 91 22.50 -15.33 12.17
C THR A 91 22.71 -16.78 11.77
N ALA A 92 21.96 -17.28 10.79
CA ALA A 92 21.91 -18.71 10.45
C ALA A 92 23.30 -19.35 10.25
N THR A 93 24.29 -18.55 9.85
CA THR A 93 25.70 -18.91 9.72
C THR A 93 26.39 -19.22 11.06
N GLU A 94 26.18 -18.43 12.13
CA GLU A 94 26.80 -18.73 13.44
C GLU A 94 26.23 -20.01 14.07
N ARG A 95 24.94 -20.30 13.86
CA ARG A 95 24.34 -21.58 14.32
C ARG A 95 24.97 -22.78 13.61
N GLN A 96 25.24 -22.65 12.32
CA GLN A 96 25.91 -23.69 11.54
C GLN A 96 27.38 -23.83 11.95
N GLU A 97 28.07 -22.73 12.25
CA GLU A 97 29.47 -22.76 12.68
C GLU A 97 29.63 -23.41 14.06
N ILE A 98 28.74 -23.12 15.02
CA ILE A 98 28.74 -23.78 16.34
C ILE A 98 28.42 -25.27 16.21
N LEU A 99 27.47 -25.65 15.34
CA LEU A 99 27.16 -27.06 15.08
C LEU A 99 28.31 -27.79 14.37
N LEU A 100 29.02 -27.14 13.44
CA LEU A 100 30.21 -27.69 12.78
C LEU A 100 31.36 -27.88 13.78
N LYS A 101 31.64 -26.88 14.62
CA LYS A 101 32.64 -26.97 15.70
C LYS A 101 32.31 -28.08 16.71
N GLN A 102 31.02 -28.27 17.03
CA GLN A 102 30.60 -29.34 17.94
C GLN A 102 30.64 -30.73 17.28
N LYS A 103 30.43 -30.81 15.96
CA LYS A 103 30.57 -32.04 15.16
C LYS A 103 32.02 -32.40 14.81
N GLN A 104 32.98 -31.60 15.26
CA GLN A 104 34.41 -31.89 15.12
C GLN A 104 35.03 -32.39 16.45
N PRO A 105 34.61 -33.54 17.02
CA PRO A 105 35.42 -34.23 18.00
C PRO A 105 36.52 -35.02 17.25
N THR A 106 37.76 -34.64 17.50
CA THR A 106 38.90 -35.56 17.66
C THR A 106 39.00 -36.70 16.63
N HIS A 107 39.35 -36.36 15.39
CA HIS A 107 39.97 -37.33 14.47
C HIS A 107 41.26 -36.76 13.91
N ASP A 108 42.21 -36.33 14.74
CA ASP A 108 43.55 -36.01 14.24
C ASP A 108 44.67 -35.99 15.30
N ASP A 109 44.58 -36.78 16.37
CA ASP A 109 45.73 -36.85 17.30
C ASP A 109 45.94 -38.23 17.93
N ASN A 110 46.03 -39.26 17.07
CA ASN A 110 46.78 -40.46 17.46
C ASN A 110 47.43 -41.15 16.25
N ARG A 111 48.05 -40.35 15.38
CA ARG A 111 48.97 -40.84 14.36
C ARG A 111 50.17 -39.91 14.30
N GLN A 112 51.07 -40.04 15.27
CA GLN A 112 52.52 -39.97 15.06
C GLN A 112 53.24 -40.21 16.39
N ASP A 113 54.10 -41.24 16.35
CA ASP A 113 55.36 -41.44 17.09
C ASP A 113 55.33 -42.03 18.51
#